data_AF-A0A937NCU5-F1
#
_entry.id   AF-A0A937NCU5-F1
#
_cell.length_a   1.000
_cell.length_b   1.000
_cell.length_c   1.000
_cell.angle_alpha   90.00
_cell.angle_beta   90.00
_cell.angle_gamma   90.00
#
_symmetry.space_group_name_H-M   'P 1'
#
loop_
_entity.id
_entity.type
_entity.pdbx_description
1 polymer ?
#
loop_
_entity_poly.entity_id
_entity_poly.type
_entity_poly.pdbx_seq_one_letter_code
_entity_poly.pdbx_strand_id
1 'polypeptide(L)'
;MNSESPFDEFQAESPPADKPYAPPVMPSSGRSHRGGFILAMGIVSLVASICSIVMCCCILGAVFPLLGMATGITAFFMGRADIAAMNRGEMDDRGRGQTQTGMYLGLAGAIVAALLLIGYVLLMAFGMASNLATQRARF
;
A
#
# COMPACT_ATOMS: atom_id res chain seq x y z
N MET A 1 57.36 12.72 -10.13
CA MET A 1 55.89 12.80 -9.96
C MET A 1 55.31 11.68 -10.80
N ASN A 2 55.05 10.54 -10.18
CA ASN A 2 54.49 9.36 -10.85
C ASN A 2 52.99 9.58 -10.99
N SER A 3 52.51 9.59 -12.23
CA SER A 3 51.09 9.60 -12.57
C SER A 3 50.55 8.17 -12.45
N GLU A 4 50.21 7.75 -11.23
CA GLU A 4 49.42 6.54 -11.03
C GLU A 4 48.01 6.83 -11.57
N SER A 5 47.60 6.09 -12.58
CA SER A 5 46.31 6.30 -13.22
C SER A 5 45.22 5.72 -12.30
N PRO A 6 44.08 6.40 -12.09
CA PRO A 6 43.00 5.90 -11.21
C PRO A 6 42.33 4.59 -11.66
N PHE A 7 42.81 3.96 -12.74
CA PHE A 7 42.22 2.78 -13.36
C PHE A 7 43.04 1.49 -13.13
N ASP A 8 44.19 1.58 -12.46
CA ASP A 8 45.07 0.43 -12.22
C ASP A 8 44.59 -0.47 -11.06
N GLU A 9 43.57 -0.07 -10.30
CA GLU A 9 43.09 -0.78 -9.09
C GLU A 9 41.84 -1.66 -9.31
N PHE A 10 41.46 -1.94 -10.56
CA PHE A 10 40.40 -2.92 -10.86
C PHE A 10 40.98 -4.24 -11.39
N GLN A 11 42.04 -4.73 -10.74
CA GLN A 11 42.43 -6.13 -10.88
C GLN A 11 41.36 -6.98 -10.18
N ALA A 12 40.41 -7.48 -10.95
CA ALA A 12 39.47 -8.50 -10.50
C ALA A 12 40.29 -9.71 -10.04
N GLU A 13 40.40 -9.88 -8.72
CA GLU A 13 41.07 -11.02 -8.11
C GLU A 13 40.48 -12.30 -8.68
N SER A 14 41.28 -13.02 -9.46
CA SER A 14 40.87 -14.28 -10.08
C SER A 14 40.46 -15.24 -8.97
N PRO A 15 39.22 -15.78 -8.98
CA PRO A 15 38.72 -16.58 -7.88
C PRO A 15 39.60 -17.82 -7.66
N PRO A 16 39.83 -18.24 -6.41
CA PRO A 16 40.67 -19.39 -6.08
C PRO A 16 40.16 -20.65 -6.79
N ALA A 17 41.07 -21.33 -7.48
CA ALA A 17 40.79 -22.47 -8.35
C ALA A 17 40.25 -23.74 -7.65
N ASP A 18 40.10 -23.71 -6.32
CA ASP A 18 39.59 -24.85 -5.53
C ASP A 18 38.08 -24.81 -5.27
N LYS A 19 37.43 -23.66 -5.53
CA LYS A 19 36.00 -23.52 -5.26
C LYS A 19 35.22 -24.09 -6.44
N PRO A 20 34.28 -25.02 -6.21
CA PRO A 20 33.33 -25.45 -7.24
C PRO A 20 32.75 -24.22 -7.93
N TYR A 21 32.75 -24.21 -9.27
CA TYR A 21 32.20 -23.11 -10.05
C TYR A 21 30.75 -22.87 -9.61
N ALA A 22 30.56 -21.85 -8.77
CA ALA A 22 29.24 -21.31 -8.50
C ALA A 22 28.93 -20.42 -9.70
N PRO A 23 27.82 -20.66 -10.44
CA PRO A 23 27.44 -19.75 -11.50
C PRO A 23 27.35 -18.34 -10.91
N PRO A 24 27.87 -17.30 -11.59
CA PRO A 24 27.71 -15.94 -11.12
C PRO A 24 26.23 -15.71 -10.89
N VAL A 25 25.86 -15.32 -9.66
CA VAL A 25 24.50 -14.94 -9.32
C VAL A 25 24.20 -13.70 -10.14
N MET A 26 23.68 -13.91 -11.34
CA MET A 26 23.23 -12.85 -12.22
C MET A 26 22.24 -12.03 -11.37
N PRO A 27 22.45 -10.72 -11.18
CA PRO A 27 21.39 -9.89 -10.62
C PRO A 27 20.21 -10.10 -11.54
N SER A 28 19.19 -10.82 -11.05
CA SER A 28 17.96 -11.05 -11.79
C SER A 28 17.54 -9.67 -12.26
N SER A 29 17.34 -9.51 -13.56
CA SER A 29 16.73 -8.33 -14.17
C SER A 29 15.32 -8.23 -13.59
N GLY A 30 15.28 -7.74 -12.36
CA GLY A 30 14.17 -7.83 -11.44
C GLY A 30 13.01 -7.13 -12.10
N ARG A 31 11.97 -7.91 -12.38
CA ARG A 31 10.70 -7.39 -12.87
C ARG A 31 10.35 -6.12 -12.08
N SER A 32 10.03 -5.09 -12.85
CA SER A 32 9.76 -3.72 -12.43
C SER A 32 9.09 -3.64 -11.06
N HIS A 33 9.71 -2.88 -10.17
CA HIS A 33 9.32 -2.51 -8.81
C HIS A 33 7.81 -2.15 -8.68
N ARG A 34 6.94 -3.15 -8.50
CA ARG A 34 5.47 -2.97 -8.35
C ARG A 34 5.05 -2.43 -6.97
N GLY A 35 5.97 -2.41 -6.00
CA GLY A 35 5.72 -1.85 -4.66
C GLY A 35 5.28 -0.38 -4.69
N GLY A 36 5.75 0.39 -5.67
CA GLY A 36 5.35 1.79 -5.85
C GLY A 36 3.87 1.96 -6.20
N PHE A 37 3.29 1.03 -6.98
CA PHE A 37 1.86 1.06 -7.29
C PHE A 37 1.00 0.69 -6.08
N ILE A 38 1.44 -0.27 -5.26
CA ILE A 38 0.73 -0.64 -4.02
C ILE A 38 0.79 0.52 -3.01
N LEU A 39 1.95 1.17 -2.89
CA LEU A 39 2.12 2.36 -2.04
C LEU A 39 1.25 3.52 -2.53
N ALA A 40 1.23 3.80 -3.84
CA ALA A 40 0.40 4.84 -4.42
C ALA A 40 -1.09 4.57 -4.17
N MET A 41 -1.56 3.33 -4.35
CA MET A 41 -2.95 2.95 -4.05
C MET A 41 -3.27 3.12 -2.55
N GLY A 42 -2.35 2.76 -1.66
CA GLY A 42 -2.49 2.98 -0.22
C GLY A 42 -2.58 4.46 0.16
N ILE A 43 -1.70 5.31 -0.39
CA ILE A 43 -1.71 6.76 -0.17
C ILE A 43 -2.99 7.38 -0.73
N VAL A 44 -3.40 7.01 -1.94
CA VAL A 44 -4.65 7.50 -2.55
C VAL A 44 -5.85 7.12 -1.68
N SER A 45 -5.92 5.89 -1.17
CA SER A 45 -6.98 5.50 -0.24
C SER A 45 -6.98 6.35 1.04
N LEU A 46 -5.80 6.64 1.60
CA LEU A 46 -5.67 7.36 2.86
C LEU A 46 -6.01 8.84 2.69
N VAL A 47 -5.52 9.46 1.61
CA VAL A 47 -5.84 10.85 1.24
C VAL A 47 -7.32 10.98 0.89
N ALA A 48 -7.90 10.02 0.17
CA ALA A 48 -9.32 10.00 -0.16
C ALA A 48 -10.19 9.87 1.11
N SER A 49 -9.81 9.00 2.07
CA SER A 49 -10.49 8.90 3.36
C SER A 49 -10.38 10.17 4.21
N ILE A 50 -9.19 10.80 4.27
CA ILE A 50 -9.01 12.07 5.01
C ILE A 50 -9.80 13.20 4.34
N CYS A 51 -9.79 13.28 3.01
CA CYS A 51 -10.62 14.25 2.27
C CYS A 51 -12.11 14.01 2.53
N SER A 52 -12.55 12.76 2.66
CA SER A 52 -13.95 12.44 2.99
C SER A 52 -14.38 12.98 4.36
N ILE A 53 -13.46 13.09 5.33
CA ILE A 53 -13.73 13.71 6.64
C ILE A 53 -13.92 15.22 6.49
N VAL A 54 -13.11 15.86 5.64
CA VAL A 54 -13.18 17.31 5.39
C VAL A 54 -14.41 17.68 4.54
N MET A 55 -14.82 16.79 3.63
CA MET A 55 -15.97 16.94 2.73
C MET A 55 -17.25 16.25 3.27
N CYS A 56 -17.42 16.23 4.59
CA CYS A 56 -18.48 15.51 5.32
C CYS A 56 -19.93 15.92 4.97
N CYS A 57 -20.14 17.10 4.39
CA CYS A 57 -21.48 17.69 4.22
C CYS A 57 -22.23 17.29 2.94
N CYS A 58 -21.63 16.54 2.02
CA CYS A 58 -22.26 16.17 0.74
C CYS A 58 -22.60 14.67 0.67
N ILE A 59 -23.58 14.30 -0.16
CA ILE A 59 -23.98 12.90 -0.49
C ILE A 59 -22.77 12.05 -0.93
N LEU A 60 -21.72 12.69 -1.45
CA LEU A 60 -20.45 12.06 -1.83
C LEU A 60 -19.66 11.50 -0.63
N GLY A 61 -19.91 11.97 0.60
CA GLY A 61 -19.23 11.52 1.82
C GLY A 61 -19.46 10.04 2.16
N ALA A 62 -20.52 9.41 1.62
CA ALA A 62 -20.76 7.97 1.77
C ALA A 62 -20.07 7.12 0.68
N VAL A 63 -19.75 7.71 -0.48
CA VAL A 63 -19.17 6.99 -1.64
C VAL A 63 -17.67 6.76 -1.45
N PHE A 64 -16.96 7.75 -0.91
CA PHE A 64 -15.53 7.68 -0.63
C PHE A 64 -15.11 6.57 0.35
N PRO A 65 -15.79 6.33 1.49
CA PRO A 65 -15.43 5.23 2.40
C PRO A 65 -15.68 3.84 1.79
N LEU A 66 -16.66 3.69 0.91
CA LEU A 66 -16.87 2.44 0.16
C LEU A 66 -15.70 2.17 -0.80
N LEU A 67 -15.23 3.21 -1.51
CA LEU A 67 -14.07 3.11 -2.40
C LEU A 67 -12.78 2.80 -1.63
N GLY A 68 -12.60 3.40 -0.44
CA GLY A 68 -11.49 3.12 0.45
C GLY A 68 -11.49 1.68 0.99
N MET A 69 -12.66 1.13 1.30
CA MET A 69 -12.76 -0.29 1.66
C MET A 69 -12.45 -1.22 0.50
N ALA A 70 -12.99 -0.97 -0.69
CA ALA A 70 -12.73 -1.82 -1.87
C ALA A 70 -11.25 -1.82 -2.27
N THR A 71 -10.61 -0.64 -2.25
CA THR A 71 -9.19 -0.51 -2.59
C THR A 71 -8.28 -1.07 -1.48
N GLY A 72 -8.61 -0.89 -0.21
CA GLY A 72 -7.85 -1.46 0.90
C GLY A 72 -7.92 -2.99 0.96
N ILE A 73 -9.09 -3.59 0.70
CA ILE A 73 -9.25 -5.05 0.65
C ILE A 73 -8.49 -5.64 -0.55
N THR A 74 -8.63 -5.04 -1.74
CA THR A 74 -7.91 -5.52 -2.93
C THR A 74 -6.40 -5.40 -2.78
N ALA A 75 -5.89 -4.30 -2.20
CA ALA A 75 -4.48 -4.14 -1.87
C ALA A 75 -3.99 -5.21 -0.87
N PHE A 76 -4.82 -5.61 0.09
CA PHE A 76 -4.49 -6.66 1.04
C PHE A 76 -4.34 -8.04 0.38
N PHE A 77 -5.30 -8.44 -0.45
CA PHE A 77 -5.25 -9.71 -1.17
C PHE A 77 -4.10 -9.74 -2.18
N MET A 78 -3.87 -8.65 -2.90
CA MET A 78 -2.76 -8.54 -3.86
C MET A 78 -1.41 -8.59 -3.14
N GLY A 79 -1.27 -7.89 -2.01
CA GLY A 79 -0.06 -7.95 -1.19
C GLY A 79 0.24 -9.34 -0.62
N ARG A 80 -0.79 -10.10 -0.20
CA ARG A 80 -0.61 -11.50 0.25
C ARG A 80 -0.18 -12.43 -0.89
N ALA A 81 -0.76 -12.27 -2.09
CA ALA A 81 -0.39 -13.07 -3.25
C ALA A 81 1.07 -12.80 -3.68
N ASP A 82 1.49 -11.53 -3.68
CA ASP A 82 2.85 -11.13 -4.03
C ASP A 82 3.89 -11.67 -3.02
N ILE A 83 3.62 -11.57 -1.71
CA ILE A 83 4.50 -12.15 -0.69
C ILE A 83 4.56 -13.69 -0.79
N ALA A 84 3.45 -14.34 -1.15
CA ALA A 84 3.44 -15.78 -1.38
C ALA A 84 4.29 -16.19 -2.59
N ALA A 85 4.29 -15.39 -3.67
CA ALA A 85 5.15 -15.62 -4.83
C ALA A 85 6.64 -15.39 -4.50
N MET A 86 6.95 -14.37 -3.69
CA MET A 86 8.30 -14.13 -3.15
C MET A 86 8.79 -15.31 -2.30
N ASN A 87 7.95 -15.84 -1.40
CA ASN A 87 8.28 -17.01 -0.58
C ASN A 87 8.59 -18.27 -1.41
N ARG A 88 8.02 -18.40 -2.62
CA ARG A 88 8.28 -19.52 -3.54
C ARG A 88 9.52 -19.31 -4.41
N GLY A 89 10.21 -18.18 -4.29
CA GLY A 89 11.34 -17.82 -5.15
C GLY A 89 10.91 -17.47 -6.58
N GLU A 90 9.61 -17.26 -6.84
CA GLU A 90 9.08 -16.89 -8.16
C GLU A 90 9.23 -15.38 -8.43
N MET A 91 9.56 -14.58 -7.40
CA MET A 91 9.66 -13.12 -7.43
C MET A 91 10.81 -12.63 -6.54
N ASP A 92 11.50 -11.55 -6.94
CA ASP A 92 12.61 -10.95 -6.20
C ASP A 92 12.16 -10.36 -4.83
N ASP A 93 12.81 -10.80 -3.75
CA ASP A 93 12.53 -10.41 -2.37
C ASP A 93 12.90 -8.95 -2.04
N ARG A 94 13.66 -8.25 -2.89
CA ARG A 94 14.08 -6.86 -2.64
C ARG A 94 12.89 -5.89 -2.44
N GLY A 95 11.71 -6.22 -2.98
CA GLY A 95 10.47 -5.43 -2.84
C GLY A 95 9.56 -5.82 -1.66
N ARG A 96 9.97 -6.79 -0.83
CA ARG A 96 9.12 -7.39 0.21
C ARG A 96 8.69 -6.39 1.28
N GLY A 97 9.62 -5.56 1.76
CA GLY A 97 9.34 -4.54 2.77
C GLY A 97 8.27 -3.53 2.31
N GLN A 98 8.38 -3.06 1.07
CA GLN A 98 7.38 -2.14 0.51
C GLN A 98 6.01 -2.81 0.30
N THR A 99 6.00 -4.06 -0.13
CA THR A 99 4.76 -4.83 -0.32
C THR A 99 4.04 -5.05 1.00
N GLN A 100 4.78 -5.39 2.07
CA GLN A 100 4.24 -5.50 3.42
C GLN A 100 3.71 -4.15 3.91
N THR A 101 4.48 -3.08 3.78
CA THR A 101 4.06 -1.74 4.20
C THR A 101 2.79 -1.31 3.48
N GLY A 102 2.72 -1.48 2.15
CA GLY A 102 1.53 -1.17 1.36
C GLY A 102 0.31 -2.00 1.75
N MET A 103 0.50 -3.29 2.04
CA MET A 103 -0.55 -4.19 2.51
C MET A 103 -1.13 -3.74 3.86
N TYR A 104 -0.27 -3.44 4.84
CA TYR A 104 -0.70 -2.96 6.16
C TYR A 104 -1.32 -1.56 6.09
N LEU A 105 -0.78 -0.67 5.26
CA LEU A 105 -1.30 0.69 5.09
C LEU A 105 -2.70 0.66 4.44
N GLY A 106 -2.91 -0.19 3.44
CA GLY A 106 -4.23 -0.41 2.82
C GLY A 106 -5.24 -1.00 3.81
N LEU A 107 -4.83 -1.97 4.63
CA LEU A 107 -5.69 -2.54 5.67
C LEU A 107 -6.05 -1.52 6.75
N ALA A 108 -5.09 -0.74 7.23
CA ALA A 108 -5.34 0.33 8.20
C ALA A 108 -6.30 1.38 7.61
N GLY A 109 -6.12 1.75 6.34
CA GLY A 109 -7.03 2.63 5.61
C GLY A 109 -8.46 2.08 5.53
N ALA A 110 -8.62 0.78 5.23
CA ALA A 110 -9.92 0.13 5.19
C ALA A 110 -10.63 0.13 6.56
N ILE A 111 -9.88 -0.12 7.65
CA ILE A 111 -10.43 -0.08 9.02
C ILE A 111 -10.92 1.32 9.37
N VAL A 112 -10.11 2.34 9.07
CA VAL A 112 -10.50 3.74 9.31
C VAL A 112 -11.73 4.11 8.48
N ALA A 113 -11.78 3.73 7.20
CA ALA A 113 -12.93 3.95 6.34
C ALA A 113 -14.21 3.28 6.88
N ALA A 114 -14.10 2.06 7.42
CA ALA A 114 -15.22 1.36 8.04
C ALA A 114 -15.75 2.08 9.29
N LEU A 115 -14.85 2.52 10.18
CA LEU A 115 -15.25 3.27 11.39
C LEU A 115 -15.93 4.60 11.04
N LEU A 116 -15.41 5.32 10.05
CA LEU A 116 -16.02 6.56 9.57
C LEU A 116 -17.40 6.32 8.95
N LEU A 117 -17.57 5.24 8.19
CA LEU A 117 -18.87 4.87 7.61
C LEU A 117 -19.91 4.57 8.70
N ILE A 118 -19.52 3.83 9.74
CA ILE A 118 -20.41 3.54 10.89
C ILE A 118 -20.79 4.85 11.60
N GLY A 119 -19.82 5.70 11.90
CA GLY A 119 -20.06 7.01 12.52
C GLY A 119 -21.01 7.87 11.70
N TYR A 120 -20.82 7.92 10.38
CA TYR A 120 -21.69 8.68 9.46
C TYR A 120 -23.14 8.16 9.48
N VAL A 121 -23.34 6.83 9.43
CA VAL A 121 -24.68 6.22 9.48
C VAL A 121 -25.37 6.54 10.80
N LEU A 122 -24.65 6.46 11.93
CA LEU A 122 -25.21 6.81 13.25
C LEU A 122 -25.62 8.29 13.34
N LEU A 123 -24.77 9.18 12.82
CA LEU A 123 -25.04 10.62 12.83
C LEU A 123 -26.26 10.96 11.94
N MET A 124 -26.37 10.33 10.76
CA MET A 124 -27.53 10.45 9.88
C MET A 124 -28.80 9.89 10.52
N ALA A 125 -28.74 8.73 11.17
CA ALA A 125 -29.87 8.14 11.88
C ALA A 125 -30.34 9.06 13.02
N PHE A 126 -29.41 9.60 13.81
CA PHE A 126 -29.71 10.56 14.87
C PHE A 126 -30.32 11.86 14.33
N GLY A 127 -29.75 12.40 13.24
CA GLY A 127 -30.27 13.59 12.55
C GLY A 127 -31.67 13.38 11.97
N MET A 128 -31.95 12.23 11.36
CA MET A 128 -33.29 11.90 10.88
C MET A 128 -34.29 11.75 12.04
N ALA A 129 -33.88 11.10 13.13
CA ALA A 129 -34.71 10.94 14.32
C ALA A 129 -35.04 12.28 14.99
N SER A 130 -34.07 13.20 15.10
CA SER A 130 -34.29 14.53 15.67
C SER A 130 -35.17 15.41 14.78
N ASN A 131 -35.03 15.33 13.46
CA ASN A 131 -35.92 16.00 12.52
C ASN A 131 -37.36 15.47 12.61
N LEU A 132 -37.54 14.13 12.67
CA LEU A 132 -38.86 13.51 12.83
C LEU A 132 -39.51 13.89 14.17
N ALA A 133 -38.74 13.91 15.25
CA ALA A 133 -39.23 14.37 16.56
C ALA A 133 -39.63 15.85 16.55
N THR A 134 -38.87 16.68 15.84
CA THR A 134 -39.18 18.12 15.68
C THR A 134 -40.46 18.33 14.86
N GLN A 135 -40.71 17.53 13.83
CA GLN A 135 -41.97 17.61 13.08
C GLN A 135 -43.16 17.18 13.93
N ARG A 136 -43.02 16.14 14.75
CA ARG A 136 -44.09 15.68 15.65
C ARG A 136 -44.44 16.69 16.74
N ALA A 137 -43.51 17.56 17.15
CA ALA A 137 -43.78 18.62 18.13
C ALA A 137 -44.45 19.87 17.51
N ARG A 138 -44.56 19.96 16.18
CA ARG A 138 -45.14 21.11 15.45
C ARG A 138 -46.57 20.89 14.98
N PHE A 139 -47.13 19.69 15.17
CA PHE A 139 -48.53 19.34 14.93
C PHE A 139 -49.21 19.04 16.26
#